data_AF-A0A0M8TMH1-F1
#
_entry.id   AF-A0A0M8TMH1-F1
#
_cell.length_a   1.000
_cell.length_b   1.000
_cell.length_c   1.000
_cell.angle_alpha   90.00
_cell.angle_beta   90.00
_cell.angle_gamma   90.00
#
_symmetry.space_group_name_H-M   'P 1'
#
loop_
_entity.id
_entity.type
_entity.pdbx_description
1 polymer ?
#
loop_
_entity_poly.entity_id
_entity_poly.type
_entity_poly.pdbx_seq_one_letter_code
_entity_poly.pdbx_strand_id
1 'polypeptide(L)'
;MSVKAEQAHPTRTPTPTSPPEPTPAGELVALWYKQDGSERYNELAKRTRGVHDLHEQGRGVIDFENLSAALRGAEAHQEIPDAPTQAVWANAQKQTRSGMADVLSGSSLALMPLPEDEAREAQARGWEKIGKGLAELKDLDARFRAFGIRPDVLKDPWAAYN
;
A
#
# COMPACT_ATOMS: atom_id res chain seq x y z
N MET A 1 25.17 -65.56 0.77
CA MET A 1 23.83 -64.93 0.76
C MET A 1 23.94 -63.56 1.42
N SER A 2 23.51 -62.54 0.66
CA SER A 2 23.11 -61.16 0.95
C SER A 2 23.55 -60.36 2.20
N VAL A 3 23.93 -59.14 1.86
CA VAL A 3 24.27 -57.89 2.58
C VAL A 3 23.23 -57.37 3.61
N LYS A 4 23.69 -56.57 4.60
CA LYS A 4 23.33 -55.13 4.66
C LYS A 4 24.13 -54.33 5.69
N ALA A 5 24.69 -53.21 5.22
CA ALA A 5 25.20 -52.10 6.01
C ALA A 5 24.03 -51.21 6.45
N GLU A 6 24.09 -50.65 7.67
CA GLU A 6 23.20 -49.57 8.11
C GLU A 6 24.04 -48.30 8.27
N GLN A 7 23.74 -47.32 7.44
CA GLN A 7 24.43 -46.03 7.31
C GLN A 7 24.05 -45.08 8.44
N ALA A 8 25.04 -44.35 8.96
CA ALA A 8 24.82 -43.15 9.75
C ALA A 8 24.25 -42.03 8.85
N HIS A 9 23.08 -41.50 9.19
CA HIS A 9 22.51 -40.32 8.54
C HIS A 9 23.11 -39.04 9.15
N PRO A 10 23.73 -38.14 8.36
CA PRO A 10 24.16 -36.85 8.87
C PRO A 10 22.96 -35.90 9.04
N THR A 11 22.84 -35.32 10.22
CA THR A 11 21.93 -34.22 10.56
C THR A 11 22.22 -33.04 9.63
N ARG A 12 21.28 -32.70 8.73
CA ARG A 12 21.37 -31.49 7.90
C ARG A 12 21.09 -30.27 8.76
N THR A 13 22.12 -29.51 9.09
CA THR A 13 22.03 -28.14 9.59
C THR A 13 21.33 -27.28 8.52
N PRO A 14 20.31 -26.45 8.85
CA PRO A 14 19.77 -25.51 7.88
C PRO A 14 20.83 -24.46 7.57
N THR A 15 21.35 -24.50 6.35
CA THR A 15 22.23 -23.46 5.81
C THR A 15 21.47 -22.13 5.83
N PRO A 16 22.08 -21.02 6.30
CA PRO A 16 21.45 -19.71 6.19
C PRO A 16 21.20 -19.42 4.72
N THR A 17 19.93 -19.28 4.35
CA THR A 17 19.53 -18.77 3.04
C THR A 17 20.11 -17.37 2.91
N SER A 18 21.15 -17.22 2.09
CA SER A 18 21.65 -15.92 1.68
C SER A 18 20.47 -15.05 1.22
N PRO A 19 20.45 -13.74 1.55
CA PRO A 19 19.44 -12.84 1.03
C PRO A 19 19.36 -12.99 -0.49
N PRO A 20 18.15 -12.95 -1.09
CA PRO A 20 18.01 -13.00 -2.54
C PRO A 20 18.92 -11.93 -3.16
N GLU A 21 19.69 -12.34 -4.17
CA GLU A 21 20.57 -11.42 -4.88
C GLU A 21 19.72 -10.28 -5.47
N PRO A 22 20.10 -9.01 -5.27
CA PRO A 22 19.30 -7.89 -5.73
C PRO A 22 19.15 -7.98 -7.25
N THR A 23 17.91 -8.06 -7.72
CA THR A 23 17.64 -7.99 -9.15
C THR A 23 17.92 -6.56 -9.62
N PRO A 24 18.33 -6.34 -10.89
CA PRO A 24 18.49 -4.99 -11.43
C PRO A 24 17.22 -4.13 -11.26
N ALA A 25 16.03 -4.75 -11.32
CA ALA A 25 14.77 -4.10 -11.01
C ALA A 25 14.67 -3.69 -9.53
N GLY A 26 15.04 -4.56 -8.59
CA GLY A 26 15.06 -4.26 -7.17
C GLY A 26 16.00 -3.11 -6.80
N GLU A 27 17.16 -3.02 -7.44
CA GLU A 27 18.09 -1.89 -7.23
C GLU A 27 17.50 -0.55 -7.69
N LEU A 28 16.86 -0.53 -8.86
CA LEU A 28 16.19 0.67 -9.37
C LEU A 28 15.00 1.06 -8.50
N VAL A 29 14.21 0.10 -8.03
CA VAL A 29 13.09 0.36 -7.11
C VAL A 29 13.62 0.89 -5.76
N ALA A 30 14.72 0.34 -5.26
CA ALA A 30 15.37 0.84 -4.04
C ALA A 30 15.92 2.27 -4.22
N LEU A 31 16.42 2.60 -5.41
CA LEU A 31 16.86 3.97 -5.74
C LEU A 31 15.68 4.94 -5.79
N TRP A 32 14.60 4.57 -6.50
CA TRP A 32 13.35 5.32 -6.52
C TRP A 32 12.84 5.60 -5.10
N TYR A 33 12.85 4.56 -4.26
CA TYR A 33 12.39 4.66 -2.87
C TYR A 33 13.24 5.65 -2.05
N LYS A 34 14.56 5.66 -2.25
CA LYS A 34 15.49 6.61 -1.61
C LYS A 34 15.38 8.03 -2.14
N GLN A 35 14.98 8.21 -3.41
CA GLN A 35 14.79 9.49 -4.07
C GLN A 35 13.35 9.99 -3.89
N ASP A 36 12.97 10.23 -2.64
CA ASP A 36 11.65 10.75 -2.22
C ASP A 36 10.45 9.80 -2.44
N GLY A 37 10.60 8.69 -3.17
CA GLY A 37 9.53 7.70 -3.36
C GLY A 37 8.98 7.15 -2.04
N SER A 38 9.85 7.00 -1.03
CA SER A 38 9.49 6.65 0.34
C SER A 38 8.53 7.64 0.98
N GLU A 39 8.78 8.95 0.86
CA GLU A 39 7.92 9.99 1.40
C GLU A 39 6.54 9.94 0.74
N ARG A 40 6.50 9.78 -0.58
CA ARG A 40 5.25 9.71 -1.36
C ARG A 40 4.43 8.49 -1.00
N TYR A 41 5.06 7.32 -0.93
CA TYR A 41 4.42 6.09 -0.51
C TYR A 41 3.90 6.19 0.93
N ASN A 42 4.74 6.62 1.87
CA ASN A 42 4.42 6.63 3.29
C ASN A 42 3.32 7.64 3.63
N GLU A 43 3.37 8.85 3.07
CA GLU A 43 2.30 9.83 3.29
C GLU A 43 0.99 9.30 2.72
N LEU A 44 0.98 8.76 1.49
CA LEU A 44 -0.26 8.21 0.94
C LEU A 44 -0.80 7.05 1.78
N ALA A 45 0.02 6.08 2.15
CA ALA A 45 -0.37 4.96 3.01
C ALA A 45 -0.93 5.43 4.36
N LYS A 46 -0.25 6.36 5.02
CA LYS A 46 -0.67 6.95 6.30
C LYS A 46 -2.00 7.69 6.18
N ARG A 47 -2.18 8.53 5.16
CA ARG A 47 -3.42 9.31 4.99
C ARG A 47 -4.60 8.43 4.59
N THR A 48 -4.40 7.48 3.68
CA THR A 48 -5.44 6.53 3.26
C THR A 48 -5.89 5.68 4.44
N ARG A 49 -4.93 5.13 5.21
CA ARG A 49 -5.24 4.41 6.44
C ARG A 49 -6.00 5.29 7.44
N GLY A 50 -5.53 6.52 7.67
CA GLY A 50 -6.14 7.44 8.62
C GLY A 50 -7.61 7.73 8.31
N VAL A 51 -7.95 8.02 7.05
CA VAL A 51 -9.37 8.26 6.68
C VAL A 51 -10.21 6.98 6.79
N HIS A 52 -9.65 5.83 6.43
CA HIS A 52 -10.34 4.55 6.49
C HIS A 52 -10.61 4.15 7.95
N ASP A 53 -9.63 4.28 8.84
CA ASP A 53 -9.77 3.96 10.26
C ASP A 53 -10.81 4.89 10.94
N LEU A 54 -10.87 6.17 10.56
CA LEU A 54 -11.90 7.09 11.06
C LEU A 54 -13.31 6.68 10.58
N HIS A 55 -13.44 6.20 9.34
CA HIS A 55 -14.70 5.66 8.82
C HIS A 55 -15.14 4.42 9.61
N GLU A 56 -14.24 3.46 9.82
CA GLU A 56 -14.54 2.23 10.57
C GLU A 56 -14.93 2.53 12.04
N GLN A 57 -14.43 3.64 12.60
CA GLN A 57 -14.82 4.13 13.92
C GLN A 57 -16.19 4.86 13.93
N GLY A 58 -16.86 4.97 12.79
CA GLY A 58 -18.16 5.63 12.66
C GLY A 58 -18.09 7.15 12.82
N ARG A 59 -16.96 7.78 12.49
CA ARG A 59 -16.80 9.25 12.61
C ARG A 59 -17.70 9.95 11.60
N GLY A 60 -18.59 10.81 12.10
CA GLY A 60 -19.54 11.55 11.26
C GLY A 60 -18.92 12.65 10.38
N VAL A 61 -17.68 13.07 10.67
CA VAL A 61 -16.93 14.05 9.86
C VAL A 61 -15.50 13.54 9.67
N ILE A 62 -15.09 13.43 8.41
CA ILE A 62 -13.75 12.99 7.99
C ILE A 62 -13.22 14.02 7.00
N ASP A 63 -12.08 14.61 7.32
CA ASP A 63 -11.40 15.59 6.47
C ASP A 63 -10.48 14.89 5.46
N PHE A 64 -10.68 15.19 4.19
CA PHE A 64 -9.94 14.64 3.06
C PHE A 64 -8.83 15.55 2.53
N GLU A 65 -8.63 16.76 3.09
CA GLU A 65 -7.62 17.72 2.60
C GLU A 65 -6.22 17.08 2.54
N ASN A 66 -5.80 16.45 3.64
CA ASN A 66 -4.50 15.80 3.74
C ASN A 66 -4.36 14.59 2.80
N LEU A 67 -5.43 13.82 2.60
CA LEU A 67 -5.41 12.70 1.65
C LEU A 67 -5.28 13.20 0.22
N SER A 68 -6.03 14.24 -0.14
CA SER A 68 -5.98 14.88 -1.45
C SER A 68 -4.59 15.47 -1.74
N ALA A 69 -3.94 16.08 -0.74
CA ALA A 69 -2.55 16.54 -0.87
C ALA A 69 -1.56 15.38 -1.09
N ALA A 70 -1.67 14.30 -0.30
CA ALA A 70 -0.83 13.12 -0.45
C ALA A 70 -0.99 12.45 -1.83
N LEU A 71 -2.23 12.32 -2.33
CA LEU A 71 -2.52 11.82 -3.67
C LEU A 71 -1.88 12.66 -4.77
N ARG A 72 -2.00 13.99 -4.71
CA ARG A 72 -1.36 14.88 -5.68
C ARG A 72 0.16 14.76 -5.66
N GLY A 73 0.76 14.63 -4.47
CA GLY A 73 2.19 14.41 -4.33
C GLY A 73 2.64 13.07 -4.92
N ALA A 74 1.87 12.01 -4.68
CA ALA A 74 2.12 10.67 -5.20
C ALA A 74 2.04 10.61 -6.74
N GLU A 75 1.03 11.24 -7.34
CA GLU A 75 0.80 11.24 -8.80
C GLU A 75 1.82 12.07 -9.57
N ALA A 76 2.33 13.15 -8.96
CA ALA A 76 3.33 14.01 -9.57
C ALA A 76 4.75 13.43 -9.51
N HIS A 77 4.95 12.34 -8.77
CA HIS A 77 6.26 11.71 -8.61
C HIS A 77 6.60 10.81 -9.80
N GLN A 78 7.90 10.56 -10.00
CA GLN A 78 8.37 9.62 -11.02
C GLN A 78 7.76 8.22 -10.82
N GLU A 79 7.56 7.49 -11.91
CA GLU A 79 7.05 6.11 -11.86
C GLU A 79 8.04 5.16 -11.19
N ILE A 80 7.52 4.11 -10.57
CA ILE A 80 8.35 3.04 -10.02
C ILE A 80 9.00 2.28 -11.20
N PRO A 81 10.33 2.11 -11.23
CA PRO A 81 11.05 1.50 -12.35
C PRO A 81 10.95 -0.05 -12.34
N ASP A 82 9.76 -0.58 -12.09
CA ASP A 82 9.37 -1.97 -12.22
C ASP A 82 7.89 -2.02 -12.60
N ALA A 83 7.56 -2.46 -13.81
CA ALA A 83 6.21 -2.34 -14.35
C ALA A 83 5.13 -3.07 -13.50
N PRO A 84 5.34 -4.29 -12.99
CA PRO A 84 4.39 -4.93 -12.08
C PRO A 84 4.16 -4.13 -10.79
N THR A 85 5.21 -3.55 -10.22
CA THR A 85 5.11 -2.74 -9.00
C THR A 85 4.47 -1.38 -9.26
N GLN A 86 4.77 -0.75 -10.39
CA GLN A 86 4.12 0.48 -10.85
C GLN A 86 2.62 0.27 -11.09
N ALA A 87 2.20 -0.88 -11.62
CA ALA A 87 0.78 -1.18 -11.82
C ALA A 87 0.01 -1.20 -10.49
N VAL A 88 0.59 -1.80 -9.44
CA VAL A 88 0.01 -1.79 -8.08
C VAL A 88 -0.03 -0.37 -7.52
N TRP A 89 1.06 0.39 -7.66
CA TRP A 89 1.11 1.79 -7.22
C TRP A 89 0.07 2.69 -7.90
N ALA A 90 -0.09 2.56 -9.22
CA ALA A 90 -1.10 3.30 -9.98
C ALA A 90 -2.52 2.88 -9.62
N ASN A 91 -2.76 1.58 -9.39
CA ASN A 91 -4.08 1.10 -8.97
C ASN A 91 -4.43 1.62 -7.57
N ALA A 92 -3.49 1.59 -6.62
CA ALA A 92 -3.67 2.16 -5.29
C ALA A 92 -4.11 3.63 -5.34
N GLN A 93 -3.42 4.47 -6.11
CA GLN A 93 -3.76 5.89 -6.29
C GLN A 93 -5.14 6.06 -6.93
N LYS A 94 -5.44 5.30 -7.98
CA LYS A 94 -6.72 5.35 -8.69
C LYS A 94 -7.89 4.98 -7.78
N GLN A 95 -7.78 3.87 -7.05
CA GLN A 95 -8.83 3.41 -6.13
C GLN A 95 -9.05 4.43 -5.02
N THR A 96 -7.97 4.94 -4.43
CA THR A 96 -8.04 5.95 -3.36
C THR A 96 -8.66 7.25 -3.85
N ARG A 97 -8.24 7.78 -5.01
CA ARG A 97 -8.79 9.00 -5.61
C ARG A 97 -10.26 8.84 -5.97
N SER A 98 -10.61 7.75 -6.67
CA SER A 98 -12.00 7.50 -7.06
C SER A 98 -12.87 7.29 -5.84
N GLY A 99 -12.37 6.60 -4.81
CA GLY A 99 -13.10 6.40 -3.57
C GLY A 99 -13.35 7.71 -2.83
N MET A 100 -12.34 8.57 -2.71
CA MET A 100 -12.49 9.91 -2.15
C MET A 100 -13.54 10.75 -2.91
N ALA A 101 -13.51 10.73 -4.25
CA ALA A 101 -14.48 11.45 -5.07
C ALA A 101 -15.92 10.94 -4.84
N ASP A 102 -16.10 9.61 -4.74
CA ASP A 102 -17.40 9.00 -4.48
C ASP A 102 -17.92 9.36 -3.08
N VAL A 103 -17.08 9.32 -2.03
CA VAL A 103 -17.45 9.74 -0.67
C VAL A 103 -17.86 11.21 -0.65
N LEU A 104 -17.09 12.09 -1.30
CA LEU A 104 -17.37 13.52 -1.33
C LEU A 104 -18.64 13.84 -2.13
N SER A 105 -18.92 13.12 -3.21
CA SER A 105 -20.15 13.33 -4.00
C SER A 105 -21.42 12.90 -3.26
N GLY A 106 -21.34 11.85 -2.43
CA GLY A 106 -22.44 11.45 -1.54
C GLY A 106 -22.50 12.21 -0.21
N SER A 107 -21.62 13.19 0.03
CA SER A 107 -21.62 13.99 1.24
C SER A 107 -22.71 15.06 1.22
N SER A 108 -23.26 15.41 2.38
CA SER A 108 -24.14 16.58 2.53
C SER A 108 -23.42 17.91 2.25
N LEU A 109 -22.08 17.89 2.18
CA LEU A 109 -21.24 19.03 1.82
C LEU A 109 -20.93 19.10 0.31
N ALA A 110 -21.50 18.21 -0.50
CA ALA A 110 -21.32 18.24 -1.95
C ALA A 110 -21.92 19.53 -2.56
N LEU A 111 -21.22 20.12 -3.55
CA LEU A 111 -21.70 21.29 -4.28
C LEU A 111 -23.05 21.05 -4.97
N MET A 112 -23.27 19.82 -5.43
CA MET A 112 -24.53 19.35 -5.99
C MET A 112 -24.94 18.09 -5.22
N PRO A 113 -25.81 18.22 -4.20
CA PRO A 113 -26.25 17.08 -3.41
C PRO A 113 -26.99 16.06 -4.28
N LEU A 114 -26.63 14.79 -4.12
CA LEU A 114 -27.36 13.67 -4.72
C LEU A 114 -28.66 13.38 -3.94
N PRO A 115 -29.65 12.73 -4.58
CA PRO A 115 -30.74 12.09 -3.85
C PRO A 115 -30.22 11.17 -2.75
N GLU A 116 -30.97 11.03 -1.65
CA GLU A 116 -30.49 10.33 -0.43
C GLU A 116 -29.97 8.91 -0.70
N ASP A 117 -30.73 8.10 -1.46
CA ASP A 117 -30.33 6.74 -1.81
C ASP A 117 -29.05 6.73 -2.65
N GLU A 118 -28.95 7.61 -3.66
CA GLU A 118 -27.76 7.74 -4.51
C GLU A 118 -26.54 8.23 -3.72
N ALA A 119 -26.75 9.14 -2.77
CA ALA A 119 -25.70 9.64 -1.88
C ALA A 119 -25.17 8.52 -0.99
N ARG A 120 -26.06 7.71 -0.39
CA ARG A 120 -25.69 6.56 0.44
C ARG A 120 -24.92 5.52 -0.36
N GLU A 121 -25.36 5.21 -1.58
CA GLU A 121 -24.64 4.29 -2.44
C GLU A 121 -23.26 4.85 -2.87
N ALA A 122 -23.18 6.13 -3.20
CA ALA A 122 -21.92 6.79 -3.54
C ALA A 122 -20.92 6.70 -2.37
N GLN A 123 -21.36 7.00 -1.15
CA GLN A 123 -20.53 6.84 0.04
C GLN A 123 -20.07 5.39 0.23
N ALA A 124 -20.98 4.42 0.15
CA ALA A 124 -20.64 3.00 0.32
C ALA A 124 -19.60 2.53 -0.72
N ARG A 125 -19.80 2.86 -2.01
CA ARG A 125 -18.83 2.57 -3.08
C ARG A 125 -17.50 3.29 -2.84
N GLY A 126 -17.55 4.52 -2.34
CA GLY A 126 -16.38 5.33 -2.07
C GLY A 126 -15.49 4.72 -0.98
N TRP A 127 -16.08 4.31 0.14
CA TRP A 127 -15.36 3.63 1.21
C TRP A 127 -14.81 2.26 0.78
N GLU A 128 -15.56 1.49 0.00
CA GLU A 128 -15.06 0.23 -0.58
C GLU A 128 -13.81 0.45 -1.45
N LYS A 129 -13.82 1.48 -2.30
CA LYS A 129 -12.67 1.84 -3.14
C LYS A 129 -11.47 2.33 -2.32
N ILE A 130 -11.69 3.11 -1.27
CA ILE A 130 -10.62 3.51 -0.35
C ILE A 130 -10.01 2.26 0.31
N GLY A 131 -10.83 1.31 0.76
CA GLY A 131 -10.37 0.03 1.31
C GLY A 131 -9.54 -0.79 0.30
N LYS A 132 -9.95 -0.84 -0.97
CA LYS A 132 -9.16 -1.46 -2.06
C LYS A 132 -7.83 -0.74 -2.26
N GLY A 133 -7.84 0.60 -2.29
CA GLY A 133 -6.61 1.40 -2.37
C GLY A 133 -5.65 1.11 -1.22
N LEU A 134 -6.17 0.97 0.00
CA LEU A 134 -5.39 0.62 1.18
C LEU A 134 -4.78 -0.79 1.09
N ALA A 135 -5.52 -1.76 0.56
CA ALA A 135 -5.02 -3.12 0.34
C ALA A 135 -3.86 -3.14 -0.67
N GLU A 136 -3.99 -2.44 -1.80
CA GLU A 136 -2.94 -2.31 -2.81
C GLU A 136 -1.67 -1.63 -2.24
N LEU A 137 -1.82 -0.66 -1.33
CA LEU A 137 -0.68 -0.03 -0.64
C LEU A 137 0.06 -1.01 0.29
N LYS A 138 -0.65 -1.98 0.88
CA LYS A 138 -0.02 -3.08 1.64
C LYS A 138 0.67 -4.08 0.73
N ASP A 139 0.08 -4.40 -0.41
CA ASP A 139 0.71 -5.25 -1.42
C ASP A 139 1.99 -4.60 -1.97
N LEU A 140 1.97 -3.28 -2.13
CA LEU A 140 3.15 -2.50 -2.50
C LEU A 140 4.24 -2.55 -1.42
N ASP A 141 3.88 -2.48 -0.13
CA ASP A 141 4.83 -2.69 0.99
C ASP A 141 5.53 -4.04 0.87
N ALA A 142 4.76 -5.11 0.63
CA ALA A 142 5.28 -6.46 0.50
C ALA A 142 6.26 -6.58 -0.68
N ARG A 143 5.98 -5.89 -1.80
CA ARG A 143 6.89 -5.82 -2.95
C ARG A 143 8.18 -5.08 -2.62
N PHE A 144 8.11 -3.93 -1.94
CA PHE A 144 9.29 -3.21 -1.48
C PHE A 144 10.16 -4.08 -0.57
N ARG A 145 9.56 -4.82 0.37
CA ARG A 145 10.27 -5.78 1.22
C ARG A 145 10.91 -6.91 0.42
N ALA A 146 10.23 -7.42 -0.62
CA ALA A 146 10.77 -8.43 -1.51
C ALA A 146 12.00 -7.95 -2.31
N PHE A 147 12.08 -6.64 -2.59
CA PHE A 147 13.28 -6.01 -3.16
C PHE A 147 14.37 -5.70 -2.11
N GLY A 148 14.19 -6.07 -0.85
CA GLY A 148 15.15 -5.84 0.23
C GLY A 148 15.10 -4.44 0.84
N ILE A 149 14.06 -3.65 0.55
CA ILE A 149 13.81 -2.38 1.23
C ILE A 149 13.32 -2.71 2.63
N ARG A 150 14.13 -2.37 3.64
CA ARG A 150 13.90 -2.78 5.02
C ARG A 150 13.03 -1.77 5.80
N PRO A 151 12.31 -2.20 6.86
CA PRO A 151 11.44 -1.35 7.67
C PRO A 151 12.14 -0.10 8.27
N ASP A 152 13.42 -0.22 8.64
CA ASP A 152 14.25 0.89 9.14
C ASP A 152 14.44 2.00 8.10
N VAL A 153 14.43 1.64 6.82
CA VAL A 153 14.48 2.55 5.68
C VAL A 153 13.07 3.02 5.30
N LEU A 154 12.06 2.16 5.47
CA LEU A 154 10.69 2.41 5.06
C LEU A 154 9.95 3.44 5.91
N LYS A 155 10.43 3.85 7.11
CA LYS A 155 9.61 4.60 8.09
C LYS A 155 8.18 4.02 8.14
N ASP A 156 8.11 2.76 8.54
CA ASP A 156 6.94 1.87 8.38
C ASP A 156 5.59 2.60 8.61
N PRO A 157 4.78 2.85 7.56
CA PRO A 157 3.48 3.52 7.70
C PRO A 157 2.43 2.63 8.37
N TRP A 158 2.77 1.36 8.60
CA TRP A 158 1.90 0.35 9.22
C TRP A 158 2.17 0.17 10.71
N ALA A 159 3.30 0.68 11.22
CA ALA A 159 3.61 0.64 12.64
C ALA A 159 2.45 1.23 13.48
N ALA A 160 2.06 0.54 14.54
CA ALA A 160 1.10 1.06 15.49
C ALA A 160 1.65 2.37 16.09
N TYR A 161 0.83 3.41 16.15
CA TYR A 161 1.15 4.58 16.95
C TYR A 161 1.18 4.14 18.42
N ASN A 162 2.38 4.12 19.02
CA ASN A 162 2.52 4.12 20.47
C ASN A 162 2.44 5.55 20.98
#